data_AF-A0A5S3Q150-F1
#
_entry.id   AF-A0A5S3Q150-F1
#
_cell.length_a   1.000
_cell.length_b   1.000
_cell.length_c   1.000
_cell.angle_alpha   90.00
_cell.angle_beta   90.00
_cell.angle_gamma   90.00
#
_symmetry.space_group_name_H-M   'P 1'
#
loop_
_entity.id
_entity.type
_entity.pdbx_description
1 polymer ?
#
loop_
_entity_poly.entity_id
_entity_poly.type
_entity_poly.pdbx_seq_one_letter_code
_entity_poly.pdbx_strand_id
1 'polypeptide(L)'
;MRCLIICFLLFLSVTNAQKVEESRTIHVFVALCDNVNQGIVPVPRTLGDGQNPKTNLYWGALYGLKTHFKKSKDWTFLKVLKTENTQILERVLFKHKTTNTYLLADAYDGKYIKQTTIDFLNASSGSDEQKLKYENQELCFGGGADLLTYMGHDGLMEFSLDENFEPQNAEKRDAIILACISKNYFKPYLKKTGANTLVWSTGLMSPEAYTLKWAIDGWILGESDAEVCERAAQAYNEYQKCGIRGARNLLVSGF
;
A
#
# COMPACT_ATOMS: atom_id res chain seq x y z
N MET A 1 76.35 -24.09 0.28
CA MET A 1 75.04 -24.08 -0.41
C MET A 1 74.03 -23.42 0.51
N ARG A 2 73.67 -22.15 0.25
CA ARG A 2 72.68 -21.38 1.04
C ARG A 2 71.34 -21.45 0.29
N CYS A 3 70.35 -22.11 0.87
CA CYS A 3 69.00 -22.19 0.32
C CYS A 3 68.15 -21.13 1.03
N LEU A 4 67.81 -20.05 0.32
CA LEU A 4 66.97 -18.96 0.83
C LEU A 4 65.52 -19.29 0.48
N ILE A 5 64.71 -19.65 1.46
CA ILE A 5 63.27 -19.91 1.30
C ILE A 5 62.56 -18.55 1.39
N ILE A 6 61.97 -18.11 0.27
CA ILE A 6 61.15 -16.90 0.20
C ILE A 6 59.70 -17.32 0.50
N CYS A 7 59.21 -16.99 1.69
CA CYS A 7 57.78 -17.10 2.02
C CYS A 7 57.01 -15.95 1.39
N PHE A 8 56.21 -16.25 0.36
CA PHE A 8 55.29 -15.30 -0.26
C PHE A 8 54.01 -15.23 0.59
N LEU A 9 53.86 -14.17 1.39
CA LEU A 9 52.62 -13.87 2.12
C LEU A 9 51.57 -13.30 1.15
N LEU A 10 50.63 -14.15 0.74
CA LEU A 10 49.42 -13.75 0.02
C LEU A 10 48.48 -12.98 0.96
N PHE A 11 48.49 -11.65 0.86
CA PHE A 11 47.43 -10.81 1.43
C PHE A 11 46.14 -11.03 0.63
N LEU A 12 45.25 -11.87 1.15
CA LEU A 12 43.86 -11.95 0.68
C LEU A 12 43.12 -10.69 1.13
N SER A 13 42.97 -9.75 0.19
CA SER A 13 42.08 -8.60 0.35
C SER A 13 40.64 -9.09 0.41
N VAL A 14 40.09 -9.26 1.62
CA VAL A 14 38.66 -9.51 1.81
C VAL A 14 37.93 -8.22 1.47
N THR A 15 37.44 -8.11 0.24
CA THR A 15 36.51 -7.05 -0.14
C THR A 15 35.20 -7.31 0.59
N ASN A 16 34.94 -6.50 1.60
CA ASN A 16 33.68 -6.51 2.33
C ASN A 16 32.61 -5.94 1.38
N ALA A 17 32.03 -6.79 0.53
CA ALA A 17 30.87 -6.43 -0.26
C ALA A 17 29.74 -6.10 0.72
N GLN A 18 29.43 -4.82 0.91
CA GLN A 18 28.22 -4.41 1.61
C GLN A 18 27.05 -5.09 0.91
N LYS A 19 26.41 -6.04 1.61
CA LYS A 19 25.16 -6.63 1.16
C LYS A 19 24.17 -5.47 1.07
N VAL A 20 23.84 -5.07 -0.16
CA VAL A 20 22.78 -4.09 -0.40
C VAL A 20 21.51 -4.75 0.12
N GLU A 21 20.97 -4.23 1.22
CA GLU A 21 19.68 -4.69 1.72
C GLU A 21 18.64 -4.39 0.65
N GLU A 22 18.01 -5.44 0.13
CA GLU A 22 16.99 -5.31 -0.90
C GLU A 22 15.86 -4.40 -0.39
N SER A 23 15.46 -3.42 -1.21
CA SER A 23 14.43 -2.48 -0.81
C SER A 23 13.08 -3.18 -0.82
N ARG A 24 12.32 -3.05 0.27
CA ARG A 24 10.91 -3.44 0.29
C ARG A 24 10.03 -2.31 -0.22
N THR A 25 9.02 -2.60 -1.02
CA THR A 25 8.17 -1.59 -1.65
C THR A 25 6.68 -1.81 -1.37
N ILE A 26 6.01 -0.70 -1.08
CA ILE A 26 4.58 -0.62 -0.83
C ILE A 26 3.97 0.30 -1.89
N HIS A 27 2.90 -0.14 -2.55
CA HIS A 27 2.14 0.71 -3.47
C HIS A 27 0.69 0.88 -2.99
N VAL A 28 0.29 2.13 -2.73
CA VAL A 28 -1.04 2.47 -2.23
C VAL A 28 -1.86 3.19 -3.30
N PHE A 29 -2.98 2.59 -3.68
CA PHE A 29 -3.97 3.09 -4.62
C PHE A 29 -5.11 3.72 -3.81
N VAL A 30 -5.18 5.06 -3.82
CA VAL A 30 -6.21 5.81 -3.09
C VAL A 30 -7.26 6.28 -4.07
N ALA A 31 -8.46 5.70 -4.02
CA ALA A 31 -9.63 6.20 -4.72
C ALA A 31 -10.17 7.42 -3.96
N LEU A 32 -9.94 8.63 -4.45
CA LEU A 32 -10.36 9.84 -3.74
C LEU A 32 -11.87 9.89 -3.54
N CYS A 33 -12.30 10.37 -2.36
CA CYS A 33 -13.72 10.47 -2.00
C CYS A 33 -14.44 11.44 -2.93
N ASP A 34 -15.55 11.03 -3.54
CA ASP A 34 -16.25 11.83 -4.54
C ASP A 34 -17.77 11.76 -4.36
N ASN A 35 -18.37 12.85 -3.88
CA ASN A 35 -19.82 12.94 -3.66
C ASN A 35 -20.65 12.91 -4.96
N VAL A 36 -20.02 13.19 -6.12
CA VAL A 36 -20.71 13.33 -7.41
C VAL A 36 -20.67 12.02 -8.18
N ASN A 37 -19.51 11.36 -8.19
CA ASN A 37 -19.26 10.21 -9.05
C ASN A 37 -19.34 8.85 -8.34
N GLN A 38 -19.43 8.82 -7.00
CA GLN A 38 -19.49 7.59 -6.22
C GLN A 38 -20.83 7.48 -5.48
N GLY A 39 -21.32 6.25 -5.29
CA GLY A 39 -22.56 5.93 -4.57
C GLY A 39 -22.50 6.13 -3.05
N ILE A 40 -21.66 7.04 -2.57
CA ILE A 40 -21.40 7.26 -1.15
C ILE A 40 -22.50 8.10 -0.49
N VAL A 41 -22.64 7.95 0.83
CA VAL A 41 -23.35 8.96 1.64
C VAL A 41 -22.53 10.26 1.57
N PRO A 42 -23.10 11.37 1.08
CA PRO A 42 -22.31 12.59 0.86
C PRO A 42 -21.64 13.09 2.14
N VAL A 43 -20.35 13.39 2.03
CA VAL A 43 -19.57 14.03 3.08
C VAL A 43 -19.52 15.55 2.83
N PRO A 44 -18.99 16.39 3.75
CA PRO A 44 -18.81 17.81 3.48
C PRO A 44 -18.09 18.05 2.15
N ARG A 45 -18.56 19.03 1.37
CA ARG A 45 -18.13 19.29 -0.03
C ARG A 45 -16.62 19.32 -0.20
N THR A 46 -15.88 19.89 0.75
CA THR A 46 -14.41 19.99 0.68
C THR A 46 -13.70 18.64 0.82
N LEU A 47 -14.30 17.69 1.52
CA LEU A 47 -13.77 16.34 1.76
C LEU A 47 -14.17 15.37 0.65
N GLY A 48 -15.34 15.57 0.04
CA GLY A 48 -15.91 14.73 -1.03
C GLY A 48 -15.74 15.32 -2.43
N ASP A 49 -14.76 16.20 -2.63
CA ASP A 49 -14.34 16.67 -3.95
C ASP A 49 -13.25 15.72 -4.48
N GLY A 50 -13.65 14.80 -5.35
CA GLY A 50 -12.79 13.75 -5.91
C GLY A 50 -11.70 14.26 -6.84
N GLN A 51 -11.78 15.53 -7.25
CA GLN A 51 -10.81 16.17 -8.14
C GLN A 51 -9.86 17.10 -7.35
N ASN A 52 -10.01 17.21 -6.03
CA ASN A 52 -9.20 18.06 -5.19
C ASN A 52 -8.43 17.26 -4.12
N PRO A 53 -7.22 16.77 -4.41
CA PRO A 53 -6.45 15.98 -3.46
C PRO A 53 -6.10 16.75 -2.18
N LYS A 54 -6.00 18.08 -2.23
CA LYS A 54 -5.52 18.91 -1.10
C LYS A 54 -6.38 18.76 0.16
N THR A 55 -7.68 18.60 0.01
CA THR A 55 -8.62 18.52 1.14
C THR A 55 -9.40 17.21 1.18
N ASN A 56 -9.23 16.33 0.17
CA ASN A 56 -9.98 15.09 0.08
C ASN A 56 -9.85 14.21 1.33
N LEU A 57 -10.97 13.58 1.73
CA LEU A 57 -11.09 12.75 2.92
C LEU A 57 -9.98 11.69 3.04
N TYR A 58 -9.68 10.99 1.94
CA TYR A 58 -8.75 9.86 1.96
C TYR A 58 -7.29 10.27 1.67
N TRP A 59 -7.02 11.55 1.39
CA TRP A 59 -5.69 12.01 1.00
C TRP A 59 -5.17 13.22 1.77
N GLY A 60 -5.76 14.39 1.56
CA GLY A 60 -5.28 15.66 2.10
C GLY A 60 -5.90 16.07 3.43
N ALA A 61 -7.05 15.51 3.80
CA ALA A 61 -7.68 15.72 5.10
C ALA A 61 -6.82 15.19 6.26
N LEU A 62 -7.25 15.44 7.50
CA LEU A 62 -6.46 15.14 8.71
C LEU A 62 -5.91 13.70 8.75
N TYR A 63 -6.77 12.72 8.46
CA TYR A 63 -6.43 11.28 8.43
C TYR A 63 -6.30 10.72 7.02
N GLY A 64 -6.27 11.59 6.01
CA GLY A 64 -5.94 11.20 4.65
C GLY A 64 -4.48 10.76 4.53
N LEU A 65 -4.18 9.88 3.58
CA LEU A 65 -2.90 9.19 3.47
C LEU A 65 -1.71 10.15 3.48
N LYS A 66 -1.66 11.11 2.55
CA LYS A 66 -0.52 12.02 2.44
C LYS A 66 -0.34 12.83 3.72
N THR A 67 -1.41 13.40 4.26
CA THR A 67 -1.34 14.22 5.48
C THR A 67 -0.91 13.41 6.69
N HIS A 68 -1.47 12.21 6.87
CA HIS A 68 -1.15 11.34 7.99
C HIS A 68 0.31 10.86 7.94
N PHE A 69 0.77 10.35 6.80
CA PHE A 69 2.16 9.88 6.64
C PHE A 69 3.18 11.03 6.71
N LYS A 70 2.86 12.24 6.22
CA LYS A 70 3.74 13.42 6.40
C LYS A 70 3.91 13.83 7.86
N LYS A 71 2.92 13.58 8.71
CA LYS A 71 2.96 13.87 10.15
C LYS A 71 3.52 12.70 10.97
N SER A 72 3.71 11.54 10.35
CA SER A 72 4.22 10.35 11.03
C SER A 72 5.66 10.56 11.52
N LYS A 73 5.96 9.98 12.68
CA LYS A 73 7.32 9.95 13.21
C LYS A 73 8.20 8.93 12.48
N ASP A 74 7.60 7.97 11.79
CA ASP A 74 8.30 6.80 11.21
C ASP A 74 8.57 6.96 9.72
N TRP A 75 7.91 7.92 9.06
CA TRP A 75 8.02 8.14 7.62
C TRP A 75 8.63 9.50 7.29
N THR A 76 9.47 9.52 6.26
CA THR A 76 10.00 10.74 5.65
C THR A 76 9.35 10.93 4.30
N PHE A 77 8.70 12.07 4.11
CA PHE A 77 8.23 12.50 2.79
C PHE A 77 9.42 12.88 1.92
N LEU A 78 9.56 12.21 0.78
CA LEU A 78 10.70 12.45 -0.12
C LEU A 78 10.33 13.47 -1.20
N LYS A 79 9.29 13.20 -1.99
CA LYS A 79 8.88 14.08 -3.09
C LYS A 79 7.48 13.77 -3.60
N VAL A 80 6.90 14.76 -4.29
CA VAL A 80 5.83 14.54 -5.27
C VAL A 80 6.48 14.10 -6.58
N LEU A 81 5.91 13.10 -7.23
CA LEU A 81 6.38 12.55 -8.50
C LEU A 81 5.39 12.91 -9.62
N LYS A 82 5.93 13.03 -10.84
CA LYS A 82 5.10 13.04 -12.05
C LYS A 82 4.71 11.60 -12.39
N THR A 83 3.59 11.46 -13.06
CA THR A 83 3.07 10.20 -13.59
C THR A 83 2.44 10.47 -14.96
N GLU A 84 2.58 9.52 -15.87
CA GLU A 84 1.96 9.59 -17.20
C GLU A 84 0.49 9.14 -17.15
N ASN A 85 0.06 8.49 -16.05
CA ASN A 85 -1.34 8.15 -15.85
C ASN A 85 -2.12 9.41 -15.47
N THR A 86 -2.90 9.92 -16.42
CA THR A 86 -3.69 11.16 -16.29
C THR A 86 -4.83 11.07 -15.27
N GLN A 87 -5.16 9.87 -14.80
CA GLN A 87 -6.20 9.65 -13.78
C GLN A 87 -5.65 9.80 -12.36
N ILE A 88 -4.33 9.91 -12.20
CA ILE A 88 -3.68 10.13 -10.91
C ILE A 88 -3.39 11.63 -10.77
N LEU A 89 -4.03 12.27 -9.80
CA LEU A 89 -3.90 13.71 -9.57
C LEU A 89 -2.65 14.05 -8.78
N GLU A 90 -2.19 13.14 -7.92
CA GLU A 90 -0.96 13.32 -7.16
C GLU A 90 -0.32 11.97 -6.82
N ARG A 91 0.98 11.84 -7.10
CA ARG A 91 1.81 10.70 -6.71
C ARG A 91 2.87 11.15 -5.72
N VAL A 92 3.01 10.46 -4.59
CA VAL A 92 4.00 10.81 -3.56
C VAL A 92 4.86 9.61 -3.19
N LEU A 93 6.12 9.88 -2.87
CA LEU A 93 7.07 8.88 -2.39
C LEU A 93 7.45 9.18 -0.94
N PHE A 94 7.36 8.15 -0.09
CA PHE A 94 7.86 8.15 1.27
C PHE A 94 8.94 7.09 1.45
N LYS A 95 9.83 7.32 2.41
CA LYS A 95 10.80 6.32 2.91
C LYS A 95 10.58 6.12 4.40
N HIS A 96 10.57 4.86 4.83
CA HIS A 96 10.56 4.53 6.24
C HIS A 96 11.90 4.92 6.88
N LYS A 97 11.90 5.52 8.07
CA LYS A 97 13.10 6.15 8.64
C LYS A 97 14.17 5.17 9.10
N THR A 98 13.77 3.95 9.46
CA THR A 98 14.67 2.98 10.10
C THR A 98 14.87 1.70 9.30
N THR A 99 14.09 1.47 8.23
CA THR A 99 14.22 0.29 7.37
C THR A 99 14.39 0.71 5.92
N ASN A 100 14.88 -0.19 5.07
CA ASN A 100 14.96 0.06 3.63
C ASN A 100 13.59 -0.16 2.94
N THR A 101 12.55 0.52 3.42
CA THR A 101 11.17 0.38 2.90
C THR A 101 10.69 1.68 2.28
N TYR A 102 10.11 1.58 1.09
CA TYR A 102 9.57 2.70 0.33
C TYR A 102 8.07 2.54 0.11
N LEU A 103 7.34 3.66 0.19
CA LEU A 103 5.91 3.70 -0.06
C LEU A 103 5.63 4.70 -1.18
N LEU A 104 5.13 4.19 -2.30
CA LEU A 104 4.53 4.99 -3.36
C LEU A 104 3.03 5.05 -3.12
N ALA A 105 2.45 6.24 -3.14
CA ALA A 105 1.01 6.39 -3.04
C ALA A 105 0.48 7.28 -4.15
N ASP A 106 -0.66 6.86 -4.69
CA ASP A 106 -1.35 7.51 -5.79
C ASP A 106 -2.75 7.94 -5.38
N ALA A 107 -3.01 9.25 -5.50
CA ALA A 107 -4.33 9.84 -5.39
C ALA A 107 -5.01 9.80 -6.75
N TYR A 108 -5.85 8.78 -6.97
CA TYR A 108 -6.66 8.69 -8.17
C TYR A 108 -7.83 9.67 -8.09
N ASP A 109 -8.07 10.40 -9.17
CA ASP A 109 -9.28 11.19 -9.34
C ASP A 109 -10.51 10.31 -9.05
N GLY A 110 -11.33 10.75 -8.08
CA GLY A 110 -12.43 9.96 -7.53
C GLY A 110 -13.48 9.54 -8.57
N LYS A 111 -13.55 10.23 -9.71
CA LYS A 111 -14.38 9.85 -10.86
C LYS A 111 -13.96 8.50 -11.47
N TYR A 112 -12.68 8.14 -11.36
CA TYR A 112 -12.10 6.95 -11.97
C TYR A 112 -11.91 5.78 -11.00
N ILE A 113 -12.75 5.69 -9.96
CA ILE A 113 -12.70 4.59 -8.97
C ILE A 113 -12.71 3.19 -9.60
N LYS A 114 -13.41 3.00 -10.72
CA LYS A 114 -13.38 1.74 -11.47
C LYS A 114 -11.97 1.40 -11.96
N GLN A 115 -11.28 2.38 -12.56
CA GLN A 115 -9.90 2.17 -13.01
C GLN A 115 -8.95 1.99 -11.83
N THR A 116 -9.11 2.73 -10.73
CA THR A 116 -8.31 2.52 -9.52
C THR A 116 -8.42 1.09 -9.01
N THR A 117 -9.62 0.52 -9.04
CA THR A 117 -9.89 -0.86 -8.62
C THR A 117 -9.23 -1.86 -9.57
N ILE A 118 -9.31 -1.64 -10.88
CA ILE A 118 -8.66 -2.48 -11.90
C ILE A 118 -7.14 -2.42 -11.76
N ASP A 119 -6.55 -1.23 -11.64
CA ASP A 119 -5.10 -1.04 -11.51
C ASP A 119 -4.57 -1.72 -10.23
N PHE A 120 -5.30 -1.62 -9.12
CA PHE A 120 -4.95 -2.32 -7.87
C PHE A 120 -4.98 -3.85 -8.05
N LEU A 121 -6.01 -4.40 -8.70
CA LEU A 121 -6.15 -5.84 -8.92
C LEU A 121 -5.11 -6.38 -9.91
N ASN A 122 -4.80 -5.63 -10.99
CA ASN A 122 -3.71 -5.93 -11.90
C ASN A 122 -2.36 -5.94 -11.18
N ALA A 123 -2.07 -4.91 -10.38
CA ALA A 123 -0.85 -4.87 -9.59
C ALA A 123 -0.79 -6.04 -8.60
N SER A 124 -1.91 -6.40 -8.00
CA SER A 124 -2.03 -7.56 -7.10
C SER A 124 -1.80 -8.90 -7.81
N SER A 125 -2.00 -8.98 -9.14
CA SER A 125 -1.68 -10.17 -9.95
C SER A 125 -0.27 -10.15 -10.53
N GLY A 126 0.52 -9.11 -10.24
CA GLY A 126 1.87 -8.93 -10.78
C GLY A 126 1.95 -8.24 -12.14
N SER A 127 0.82 -7.76 -12.67
CA SER A 127 0.78 -6.92 -13.87
C SER A 127 1.20 -5.48 -13.56
N ASP A 128 1.49 -4.69 -14.60
CA ASP A 128 1.73 -3.25 -14.49
C ASP A 128 2.86 -2.88 -13.52
N GLU A 129 3.96 -3.63 -13.57
CA GLU A 129 5.19 -3.28 -12.85
C GLU A 129 5.68 -1.88 -13.26
N GLN A 130 6.05 -1.08 -12.26
CA GLN A 130 6.56 0.26 -12.42
C GLN A 130 7.93 0.38 -11.75
N LYS A 131 8.94 0.68 -12.56
CA LYS A 131 10.30 0.90 -12.10
C LYS A 131 10.55 2.38 -11.87
N LEU A 132 10.94 2.74 -10.66
CA LEU A 132 11.32 4.11 -10.29
C LEU A 132 12.79 4.14 -9.89
N LYS A 133 13.60 4.87 -10.65
CA LYS A 133 14.96 5.22 -10.23
C LYS A 133 14.91 6.30 -9.16
N TYR A 134 15.44 6.01 -7.98
CA TYR A 134 15.58 6.97 -6.90
C TYR A 134 16.96 6.83 -6.25
N GLU A 135 17.72 7.91 -6.26
CA GLU A 135 19.14 7.90 -5.88
C GLU A 135 19.92 6.85 -6.70
N ASN A 136 20.58 5.90 -6.03
CA ASN A 136 21.41 4.88 -6.67
C ASN A 136 20.72 3.51 -6.76
N GLN A 137 19.39 3.44 -6.58
CA GLN A 137 18.63 2.20 -6.64
C GLN A 137 17.40 2.30 -7.53
N GLU A 138 16.98 1.15 -8.05
CA GLU A 138 15.73 0.96 -8.77
C GLU A 138 14.71 0.36 -7.79
N LEU A 139 13.58 1.03 -7.64
CA LEU A 139 12.46 0.61 -6.80
C LEU A 139 11.36 0.06 -7.70
N CYS A 140 10.82 -1.11 -7.38
CA CYS A 140 9.73 -1.73 -8.12
C CYS A 140 8.39 -1.48 -7.40
N PHE A 141 7.41 -0.93 -8.12
CA PHE A 141 6.05 -0.70 -7.66
C PHE A 141 5.03 -1.33 -8.61
N GLY A 142 3.73 -1.18 -8.33
CA GLY A 142 2.69 -1.84 -9.12
C GLY A 142 2.83 -3.35 -9.01
N GLY A 143 2.85 -4.06 -10.13
CA GLY A 143 3.11 -5.49 -10.16
C GLY A 143 4.41 -5.93 -9.49
N GLY A 144 5.42 -5.07 -9.37
CA GLY A 144 6.68 -5.41 -8.70
C GLY A 144 6.74 -5.02 -7.22
N ALA A 145 5.63 -4.59 -6.59
CA ALA A 145 5.60 -4.25 -5.18
C ALA A 145 5.43 -5.48 -4.28
N ASP A 146 6.01 -5.46 -3.08
CA ASP A 146 5.81 -6.53 -2.08
C ASP A 146 4.44 -6.44 -1.39
N LEU A 147 3.96 -5.21 -1.15
CA LEU A 147 2.67 -4.93 -0.52
C LEU A 147 1.84 -3.94 -1.34
N LEU A 148 0.62 -4.35 -1.64
CA LEU A 148 -0.35 -3.57 -2.41
C LEU A 148 -1.46 -3.12 -1.47
N THR A 149 -1.90 -1.87 -1.59
CA THR A 149 -2.99 -1.36 -0.76
C THR A 149 -4.03 -0.63 -1.59
N TYR A 150 -5.30 -0.96 -1.37
CA TYR A 150 -6.43 -0.16 -1.81
C TYR A 150 -7.02 0.60 -0.62
N MET A 151 -7.32 1.88 -0.80
CA MET A 151 -7.89 2.73 0.24
C MET A 151 -8.93 3.68 -0.36
N GLY A 152 -10.15 3.66 0.16
CA GLY A 152 -11.21 4.59 -0.23
C GLY A 152 -12.59 3.94 -0.21
N HIS A 153 -13.50 4.48 -1.01
CA HIS A 153 -14.81 3.86 -1.22
C HIS A 153 -14.68 2.48 -1.89
N ASP A 154 -15.59 1.55 -1.60
CA ASP A 154 -15.64 0.26 -2.29
C ASP A 154 -16.44 0.39 -3.58
N GLY A 155 -15.76 0.67 -4.69
CA GLY A 155 -16.42 0.82 -5.99
C GLY A 155 -17.11 -0.45 -6.49
N LEU A 156 -16.71 -1.64 -6.00
CA LEU A 156 -17.35 -2.90 -6.37
C LEU A 156 -18.76 -3.03 -5.78
N MET A 157 -19.16 -2.11 -4.90
CA MET A 157 -20.56 -1.96 -4.47
C MET A 157 -21.45 -1.37 -5.58
N GLU A 158 -20.89 -0.64 -6.56
CA GLU A 158 -21.62 0.00 -7.65
C GLU A 158 -21.40 -0.64 -9.03
N PHE A 159 -20.29 -1.36 -9.22
CA PHE A 159 -19.96 -1.98 -10.50
C PHE A 159 -19.37 -3.38 -10.35
N SER A 160 -19.50 -4.19 -11.40
CA SER A 160 -18.74 -5.42 -11.57
C SER A 160 -17.57 -5.22 -12.54
N LEU A 161 -16.58 -6.08 -12.40
CA LEU A 161 -15.44 -6.19 -13.29
C LEU A 161 -15.55 -7.48 -14.11
N ASP A 162 -15.24 -7.38 -15.40
CA ASP A 162 -15.22 -8.50 -16.36
C ASP A 162 -13.77 -8.92 -16.70
N GLU A 163 -12.80 -8.13 -16.24
CA GLU A 163 -11.38 -8.31 -16.43
C GLU A 163 -10.88 -9.59 -15.73
N ASN A 164 -9.85 -10.21 -16.31
CA ASN A 164 -9.21 -11.39 -15.73
C ASN A 164 -7.91 -10.99 -15.04
N PHE A 165 -7.75 -11.41 -13.78
CA PHE A 165 -6.64 -11.01 -12.91
C PHE A 165 -5.75 -12.20 -12.54
N GLU A 166 -5.48 -13.10 -13.48
CA GLU A 166 -4.62 -14.26 -13.21
C GLU A 166 -3.18 -13.83 -12.88
N PRO A 167 -2.46 -14.59 -12.02
CA PRO A 167 -1.09 -14.25 -11.64
C PRO A 167 -0.17 -14.25 -12.87
N GLN A 168 0.59 -13.18 -13.05
CA GLN A 168 1.56 -13.03 -14.16
C GLN A 168 2.92 -13.65 -13.85
N ASN A 169 3.19 -13.91 -12.58
CA ASN A 169 4.43 -14.52 -12.10
C ASN A 169 4.18 -15.26 -10.78
N ALA A 170 5.20 -15.93 -10.26
CA ALA A 170 5.13 -16.72 -9.04
C ALA A 170 5.48 -15.92 -7.76
N GLU A 171 5.74 -14.63 -7.89
CA GLU A 171 6.09 -13.79 -6.73
C GLU A 171 4.85 -13.59 -5.85
N LYS A 172 5.08 -13.68 -4.54
CA LYS A 172 4.01 -13.47 -3.56
C LYS A 172 3.89 -11.99 -3.28
N ARG A 173 2.64 -11.53 -3.22
CA ARG A 173 2.27 -10.15 -2.90
C ARG A 173 1.30 -10.17 -1.75
N ASP A 174 1.52 -9.29 -0.79
CA ASP A 174 0.53 -9.03 0.24
C ASP A 174 -0.43 -7.92 -0.21
N ALA A 175 -1.65 -7.96 0.32
CA ALA A 175 -2.70 -7.00 0.01
C ALA A 175 -3.41 -6.51 1.28
N ILE A 176 -3.64 -5.20 1.35
CA ILE A 176 -4.51 -4.55 2.33
C ILE A 176 -5.61 -3.79 1.59
N ILE A 177 -6.87 -3.96 1.98
CA ILE A 177 -8.01 -3.27 1.36
C ILE A 177 -8.82 -2.59 2.45
N LEU A 178 -8.65 -1.27 2.57
CA LEU A 178 -9.47 -0.44 3.43
C LEU A 178 -10.60 0.17 2.60
N ALA A 179 -11.73 -0.54 2.58
CA ALA A 179 -12.98 -0.11 1.96
C ALA A 179 -14.14 -0.86 2.63
N CYS A 180 -15.38 -0.38 2.49
CA CYS A 180 -16.56 -0.96 3.13
C CYS A 180 -16.89 -2.35 2.57
N ILE A 181 -17.10 -3.36 3.44
CA ILE A 181 -17.50 -4.72 3.06
C ILE A 181 -16.54 -5.36 2.03
N SER A 182 -15.27 -4.93 2.05
CA SER A 182 -14.31 -5.28 1.02
C SER A 182 -14.01 -6.78 0.95
N LYS A 183 -14.14 -7.52 2.05
CA LYS A 183 -14.02 -8.99 2.03
C LYS A 183 -15.04 -9.64 1.12
N ASN A 184 -16.26 -9.14 1.04
CA ASN A 184 -17.27 -9.75 0.19
C ASN A 184 -17.04 -9.40 -1.28
N TYR A 185 -16.83 -8.11 -1.57
CA TYR A 185 -16.78 -7.60 -2.93
C TYR A 185 -15.44 -7.88 -3.63
N PHE A 186 -14.30 -7.73 -2.95
CA PHE A 186 -12.99 -7.97 -3.56
C PHE A 186 -12.60 -9.45 -3.63
N LYS A 187 -13.09 -10.30 -2.72
CA LYS A 187 -12.73 -11.74 -2.66
C LYS A 187 -12.79 -12.48 -3.99
N PRO A 188 -13.86 -12.39 -4.83
CA PRO A 188 -13.90 -13.10 -6.11
C PRO A 188 -12.83 -12.67 -7.10
N TYR A 189 -12.29 -11.45 -6.96
CA TYR A 189 -11.25 -10.90 -7.82
C TYR A 189 -9.86 -11.14 -7.25
N LEU A 190 -9.62 -10.75 -5.99
CA LEU A 190 -8.33 -10.87 -5.33
C LEU A 190 -7.88 -12.33 -5.16
N LYS A 191 -8.82 -13.28 -5.00
CA LYS A 191 -8.45 -14.70 -4.96
C LYS A 191 -7.81 -15.17 -6.28
N LYS A 192 -8.21 -14.59 -7.42
CA LYS A 192 -7.63 -14.92 -8.73
C LYS A 192 -6.23 -14.35 -8.91
N THR A 193 -5.91 -13.24 -8.24
CA THR A 193 -4.58 -12.61 -8.32
C THR A 193 -3.49 -13.43 -7.65
N GLY A 194 -3.86 -14.35 -6.75
CA GLY A 194 -2.91 -15.10 -5.91
C GLY A 194 -2.29 -14.29 -4.77
N ALA A 195 -2.72 -13.04 -4.57
CA ALA A 195 -2.23 -12.20 -3.48
C ALA A 195 -2.71 -12.73 -2.11
N ASN A 196 -1.85 -12.61 -1.11
CA ASN A 196 -2.18 -12.89 0.28
C ASN A 196 -2.87 -11.68 0.91
N THR A 197 -4.02 -11.88 1.57
CA THR A 197 -4.81 -10.77 2.11
C THR A 197 -4.58 -10.58 3.59
N LEU A 198 -3.87 -9.51 3.97
CA LEU A 198 -3.52 -9.20 5.36
C LEU A 198 -4.67 -8.52 6.10
N VAL A 199 -5.34 -7.55 5.46
CA VAL A 199 -6.43 -6.79 6.10
C VAL A 199 -7.47 -6.42 5.06
N TRP A 200 -8.73 -6.71 5.38
CA TRP A 200 -9.92 -6.20 4.69
C TRP A 200 -11.12 -6.22 5.63
N SER A 201 -12.25 -5.63 5.22
CA SER A 201 -13.38 -5.40 6.11
C SER A 201 -14.58 -6.32 5.83
N THR A 202 -15.29 -6.68 6.88
CA THR A 202 -16.55 -7.46 6.81
C THR A 202 -17.80 -6.59 6.78
N GLY A 203 -17.66 -5.28 7.02
CA GLY A 203 -18.76 -4.34 7.22
C GLY A 203 -18.39 -2.92 6.79
N LEU A 204 -19.27 -1.96 7.08
CA LEU A 204 -18.99 -0.55 6.83
C LEU A 204 -17.83 -0.09 7.73
N MET A 205 -16.89 0.66 7.15
CA MET A 205 -15.73 1.17 7.88
C MET A 205 -15.36 2.59 7.44
N SER A 206 -14.56 3.29 8.25
CA SER A 206 -13.85 4.50 7.83
C SER A 206 -12.49 4.13 7.23
N PRO A 207 -12.28 4.25 5.90
CA PRO A 207 -11.03 3.85 5.25
C PRO A 207 -10.00 4.98 5.34
N GLU A 208 -9.43 5.15 6.54
CA GLU A 208 -8.49 6.23 6.86
C GLU A 208 -7.08 5.70 7.19
N ALA A 209 -6.09 6.57 7.04
CA ALA A 209 -4.68 6.18 6.98
C ALA A 209 -4.09 5.69 8.31
N TYR A 210 -4.73 5.98 9.45
CA TYR A 210 -4.25 5.46 10.75
C TYR A 210 -4.33 3.93 10.80
N THR A 211 -5.38 3.33 10.25
CA THR A 211 -5.52 1.87 10.20
C THR A 211 -4.44 1.28 9.31
N LEU A 212 -4.22 1.89 8.14
CA LEU A 212 -3.20 1.47 7.19
C LEU A 212 -1.80 1.55 7.78
N LYS A 213 -1.47 2.67 8.43
CA LYS A 213 -0.15 2.89 9.04
C LYS A 213 0.21 1.75 9.99
N TRP A 214 -0.69 1.40 10.91
CA TRP A 214 -0.43 0.36 11.90
C TRP A 214 -0.36 -1.05 11.30
N ALA A 215 -1.16 -1.34 10.27
CA ALA A 215 -1.02 -2.59 9.52
C ALA A 215 0.33 -2.67 8.80
N ILE A 216 0.76 -1.58 8.15
CA ILE A 216 2.07 -1.49 7.49
C ILE A 216 3.21 -1.66 8.50
N ASP A 217 3.11 -1.10 9.71
CA ASP A 217 4.15 -1.30 10.72
C ASP A 217 4.35 -2.78 11.04
N GLY A 218 3.24 -3.53 11.25
CA GLY A 218 3.32 -4.97 11.50
C GLY A 218 3.95 -5.73 10.34
N TRP A 219 3.58 -5.35 9.11
CA TRP A 219 4.17 -5.91 7.89
C TRP A 219 5.67 -5.59 7.75
N ILE A 220 6.10 -4.38 8.10
CA ILE A 220 7.52 -3.98 8.13
C ILE A 220 8.27 -4.82 9.17
N LEU A 221 7.66 -5.07 10.33
CA LEU A 221 8.23 -5.88 11.41
C LEU A 221 8.24 -7.40 11.11
N GLY A 222 7.60 -7.84 10.02
CA GLY A 222 7.53 -9.25 9.65
C GLY A 222 6.60 -10.07 10.56
N GLU A 223 5.59 -9.42 11.12
CA GLU A 223 4.59 -10.07 11.96
C GLU A 223 3.66 -10.98 11.12
N SER A 224 2.98 -11.91 11.80
CA SER A 224 2.00 -12.77 11.15
C SER A 224 0.76 -12.00 10.68
N ASP A 225 0.02 -12.57 9.72
CA ASP A 225 -1.22 -11.98 9.20
C ASP A 225 -2.23 -11.64 10.32
N ALA A 226 -2.29 -12.46 11.37
CA ALA A 226 -3.15 -12.22 12.52
C ALA A 226 -2.70 -11.03 13.37
N GLU A 227 -1.39 -10.85 13.55
CA GLU A 227 -0.80 -9.74 14.30
C GLU A 227 -0.93 -8.42 13.51
N VAL A 228 -0.69 -8.45 12.19
CA VAL A 228 -0.94 -7.31 11.30
C VAL A 228 -2.40 -6.87 11.36
N CYS A 229 -3.33 -7.82 11.29
CA CYS A 229 -4.76 -7.56 11.41
C CYS A 229 -5.15 -7.02 12.79
N GLU A 230 -4.56 -7.56 13.86
CA GLU A 230 -4.77 -7.10 15.23
C GLU A 230 -4.30 -5.65 15.42
N ARG A 231 -3.14 -5.26 14.86
CA ARG A 231 -2.69 -3.86 14.85
C ARG A 231 -3.68 -2.94 14.15
N ALA A 232 -4.20 -3.37 13.01
CA ALA A 232 -5.24 -2.63 12.29
C ALA A 232 -6.50 -2.46 13.14
N ALA A 233 -6.96 -3.53 13.81
CA ALA A 233 -8.13 -3.51 14.69
C ALA A 233 -7.93 -2.61 15.92
N GLN A 234 -6.75 -2.64 16.56
CA GLN A 234 -6.43 -1.77 17.69
C GLN A 234 -6.44 -0.29 17.27
N ALA A 235 -5.78 0.03 16.17
CA ALA A 235 -5.78 1.38 15.60
C ALA A 235 -7.19 1.84 15.25
N TYR A 236 -7.96 1.01 14.55
CA TYR A 236 -9.33 1.34 14.19
C TYR A 236 -10.20 1.62 15.44
N ASN A 237 -10.07 0.81 16.48
CA ASN A 237 -10.77 1.02 17.75
C ASN A 237 -10.33 2.31 18.46
N GLU A 238 -9.04 2.65 18.46
CA GLU A 238 -8.54 3.89 19.08
C GLU A 238 -9.19 5.14 18.46
N TYR A 239 -9.29 5.18 17.14
CA TYR A 239 -9.81 6.34 16.40
C TYR A 239 -11.33 6.35 16.32
N GLN A 240 -11.96 5.20 16.03
CA GLN A 240 -13.41 5.10 15.80
C GLN A 240 -14.21 4.78 17.08
N LYS A 241 -13.54 4.39 18.17
CA LYS A 241 -14.16 4.10 19.48
C LYS A 241 -15.29 3.07 19.41
N CYS A 242 -15.18 2.10 18.52
CA CYS A 242 -16.20 1.09 18.26
C CYS A 242 -16.15 -0.14 19.20
N GLY A 243 -15.17 -0.18 20.10
CA GLY A 243 -14.87 -1.33 20.96
C GLY A 243 -14.01 -2.37 20.23
N ILE A 244 -12.99 -2.90 20.89
CA ILE A 244 -12.02 -3.81 20.26
C ILE A 244 -12.66 -5.08 19.68
N ARG A 245 -13.72 -5.60 20.30
CA ARG A 245 -14.47 -6.73 19.75
C ARG A 245 -15.15 -6.37 18.42
N GLY A 246 -15.69 -5.17 18.31
CA GLY A 246 -16.26 -4.67 17.05
C GLY A 246 -15.21 -4.52 15.97
N ALA A 247 -14.06 -3.92 16.32
CA ALA A 247 -12.95 -3.75 15.39
C ALA A 247 -12.37 -5.09 14.88
N ARG A 248 -12.20 -6.09 15.76
CA ARG A 248 -11.74 -7.44 15.38
C ARG A 248 -12.75 -8.23 14.54
N ASN A 249 -14.04 -7.96 14.72
CA ASN A 249 -15.06 -8.55 13.86
C ASN A 249 -15.12 -7.86 12.49
N LEU A 250 -14.79 -6.57 12.46
CA LEU A 250 -14.79 -5.74 11.27
C LEU A 250 -13.57 -6.02 10.38
N LEU A 251 -12.36 -5.94 10.94
CA LEU A 251 -11.11 -6.13 10.22
C LEU A 251 -10.62 -7.57 10.40
N VAL A 252 -10.41 -8.26 9.27
CA VAL A 252 -10.02 -9.68 9.25
C VAL A 252 -8.89 -9.90 8.23
N SER A 253 -8.21 -11.05 8.32
CA SER A 253 -7.23 -11.52 7.34
C SER A 253 -7.73 -12.79 6.66
N GLY A 254 -7.14 -13.12 5.50
CA GLY A 254 -7.41 -14.37 4.77
C GLY A 254 -8.82 -14.52 4.18
N PHE A 255 -8.94 -15.50 3.28
CA PHE A 255 -10.15 -15.81 2.49
C PHE A 255 -11.30 -16.41 3.30
#